data_AF-A0AAD8QLN5-F1
#
_entry.id   AF-A0AAD8QLN5-F1
#
_cell.length_a   1.000
_cell.length_b   1.000
_cell.length_c   1.000
_cell.angle_alpha   90.00
_cell.angle_beta   90.00
_cell.angle_gamma   90.00
#
_symmetry.space_group_name_H-M   'P 1'
#
loop_
_entity.id
_entity.type
_entity.pdbx_description
1 polymer ?
#
loop_
_entity_poly.entity_id
_entity_poly.type
_entity_poly.pdbx_seq_one_letter_code
_entity_poly.pdbx_strand_id
1 'polypeptide(L)'
;MLHFSVVRLVALSLSSQIVKEGTPTIAIMDPFYMRESIICNAGDRAIATQQVEDFMLANIKKDAILIPYFPEDKFCTLIVVHPQHSHAVYLDSGRDHKKDYTHIRALLNDALTGFANKAGPLKVERKSRGGLVLTHTTNFPCLRQSMQDNGMDAWYAILQMQEYIKYADDMLLPENLRNRFANMADAPAREIRKNWGRIQQFICTIIMQDVNSRSGEFFYGYGLPPNDEIELRLEMSRDERPFNSLEGCRPFPLGMPTTYVVYKGRVPGVYDDWEDCRRQVHRFSGNSYKGYPTRVEAEGRYARYLAGEMRDMRRNRMKTMAFVMMVIVTMLVIFYVIVV
;
A
#
# COMPACT_ATOMS: atom_id res chain seq x y z
N MET A 1 -2.94 -13.18 -13.30
CA MET A 1 -2.43 -11.80 -13.08
C MET A 1 -1.70 -11.76 -11.76
N LEU A 2 -0.53 -11.09 -11.67
CA LEU A 2 0.16 -10.90 -10.39
C LEU A 2 -0.43 -9.71 -9.64
N HIS A 3 -0.67 -9.90 -8.35
CA HIS A 3 -1.15 -8.84 -7.46
C HIS A 3 -0.06 -7.79 -7.19
N PHE A 4 -0.45 -6.52 -6.97
CA PHE A 4 0.49 -5.42 -6.72
C PHE A 4 1.45 -5.73 -5.56
N SER A 5 0.96 -6.37 -4.48
CA SER A 5 1.78 -6.73 -3.32
C SER A 5 2.95 -7.65 -3.68
N VAL A 6 2.77 -8.54 -4.67
CA VAL A 6 3.84 -9.44 -5.13
C VAL A 6 4.88 -8.66 -5.93
N VAL A 7 4.45 -7.72 -6.78
CA VAL A 7 5.36 -6.84 -7.52
C VAL A 7 6.15 -5.95 -6.55
N ARG A 8 5.49 -5.42 -5.50
CA ARG A 8 6.14 -4.66 -4.44
C ARG A 8 7.19 -5.50 -3.71
N LEU A 9 6.86 -6.74 -3.33
CA LEU A 9 7.80 -7.65 -2.68
C LEU A 9 9.04 -7.90 -3.56
N VAL A 10 8.83 -8.14 -4.86
CA VAL A 10 9.92 -8.30 -5.83
C VAL A 10 10.75 -7.03 -5.96
N ALA A 11 10.11 -5.86 -6.07
CA ALA A 11 10.80 -4.57 -6.17
C ALA A 11 11.67 -4.29 -4.93
N LEU A 12 11.17 -4.57 -3.73
CA LEU A 12 11.91 -4.43 -2.48
C LEU A 12 13.10 -5.39 -2.41
N SER A 13 12.90 -6.67 -2.77
CA SER A 13 13.98 -7.66 -2.81
C SER A 13 15.09 -7.25 -3.80
N LEU A 14 14.72 -6.83 -5.01
CA LEU A 14 15.68 -6.34 -6.00
C LEU A 14 16.38 -5.04 -5.56
N SER A 15 15.65 -4.13 -4.91
CA SER A 15 16.23 -2.89 -4.37
C SER A 15 17.29 -3.20 -3.31
N SER A 16 17.01 -4.15 -2.40
CA SER A 16 17.98 -4.61 -1.41
C SER A 16 19.20 -5.26 -2.04
N GLN A 17 19.01 -6.09 -3.07
CA GLN A 17 20.12 -6.70 -3.82
C GLN A 17 21.03 -5.64 -4.45
N ILE A 18 20.46 -4.63 -5.12
CA ILE A 18 21.22 -3.50 -5.71
C ILE A 18 22.05 -2.78 -4.65
N VAL A 19 21.47 -2.54 -3.46
CA VAL A 19 22.19 -1.88 -2.36
C VAL A 19 23.34 -2.76 -1.84
N LYS A 20 23.11 -4.06 -1.66
CA LYS A 20 24.11 -5.02 -1.17
C LYS A 20 25.24 -5.24 -2.17
N GLU A 21 24.93 -5.31 -3.46
CA GLU A 21 25.88 -5.49 -4.56
C GLU A 21 26.62 -4.19 -4.91
N GLY A 22 26.13 -3.05 -4.43
CA GLY A 22 26.72 -1.75 -4.70
C GLY A 22 26.53 -1.28 -6.14
N THR A 23 25.57 -1.83 -6.89
CA THR A 23 25.33 -1.53 -8.31
C THR A 23 25.16 -0.01 -8.50
N PRO A 24 26.10 0.68 -9.18
CA PRO A 24 26.28 2.12 -8.98
C PRO A 24 25.25 2.99 -9.70
N THR A 25 24.61 2.51 -10.78
CA THR A 25 23.89 3.36 -11.73
C THR A 25 22.38 3.41 -11.54
N ILE A 26 21.78 2.44 -10.85
CA ILE A 26 20.32 2.30 -10.74
C ILE A 26 19.83 2.22 -9.29
N ALA A 27 18.57 2.58 -9.09
CA ALA A 27 17.82 2.30 -7.86
C ALA A 27 16.38 1.89 -8.19
N ILE A 28 15.76 1.09 -7.32
CA ILE A 28 14.37 0.67 -7.46
C ILE A 28 13.57 1.25 -6.29
N MET A 29 12.52 2.00 -6.62
CA MET A 29 11.64 2.61 -5.64
C MET A 29 10.57 1.62 -5.17
N ASP A 30 10.19 1.68 -3.89
CA ASP A 30 9.00 0.99 -3.39
C ASP A 30 7.74 1.52 -4.11
N PRO A 31 7.01 0.68 -4.86
CA PRO A 31 5.84 1.12 -5.62
C PRO A 31 4.58 1.29 -4.77
N PHE A 32 4.64 1.24 -3.43
CA PHE A 32 3.46 1.31 -2.55
C PHE A 32 2.50 2.46 -2.88
N TYR A 33 3.03 3.68 -3.04
CA TYR A 33 2.23 4.87 -3.41
C TYR A 33 2.02 5.01 -4.92
N MET A 34 2.69 4.21 -5.74
CA MET A 34 2.71 4.34 -7.20
C MET A 34 1.52 3.62 -7.84
N ARG A 35 0.32 3.96 -7.36
CA ARG A 35 -0.95 3.44 -7.84
C ARG A 35 -1.88 4.59 -8.16
N GLU A 36 -2.51 4.57 -9.32
CA GLU A 36 -3.48 5.60 -9.75
C GLU A 36 -4.57 5.81 -8.70
N SER A 37 -5.01 4.70 -8.12
CA SER A 37 -6.05 4.63 -7.11
C SER A 37 -5.66 5.28 -5.76
N ILE A 38 -4.38 5.63 -5.58
CA ILE A 38 -3.87 6.52 -4.51
C ILE A 38 -3.66 7.94 -5.06
N ILE A 39 -2.87 8.09 -6.13
CA ILE A 39 -2.36 9.39 -6.57
C ILE A 39 -3.42 10.28 -7.24
N CYS A 40 -4.61 9.74 -7.54
CA CYS A 40 -5.74 10.53 -8.00
C CYS A 40 -6.29 11.44 -6.88
N ASN A 41 -6.09 11.10 -5.61
CA ASN A 41 -6.42 11.95 -4.47
C ASN A 41 -5.32 12.99 -4.23
N ALA A 42 -5.69 14.27 -4.16
CA ALA A 42 -4.72 15.36 -4.01
C ALA A 42 -3.89 15.28 -2.71
N GLY A 43 -4.49 14.84 -1.59
CA GLY A 43 -3.79 14.72 -0.31
C GLY A 43 -2.74 13.60 -0.35
N ASP A 44 -3.13 12.42 -0.82
CA ASP A 44 -2.22 11.28 -0.92
C ASP A 44 -1.17 11.47 -2.01
N ARG A 45 -1.51 12.17 -3.10
CA ARG A 45 -0.55 12.57 -4.13
C ARG A 45 0.56 13.44 -3.55
N ALA A 46 0.27 14.34 -2.61
CA ALA A 46 1.30 15.16 -1.98
C ALA A 46 2.29 14.32 -1.16
N ILE A 47 1.78 13.32 -0.41
CA ILE A 47 2.62 12.36 0.32
C ILE A 47 3.48 11.55 -0.66
N ALA A 48 2.87 11.02 -1.71
CA ALA A 48 3.57 10.26 -2.74
C ALA A 48 4.63 11.10 -3.46
N THR A 49 4.36 12.38 -3.72
CA THR A 49 5.29 13.35 -4.31
C THR A 49 6.52 13.52 -3.42
N GLN A 50 6.31 13.77 -2.12
CA GLN A 50 7.41 13.91 -1.17
C GLN A 50 8.26 12.64 -1.10
N GLN A 51 7.63 11.46 -1.12
CA GLN A 51 8.37 10.19 -1.11
C GLN A 51 9.21 9.98 -2.38
N VAL A 52 8.68 10.32 -3.56
CA VAL A 52 9.47 10.26 -4.80
C VAL A 52 10.65 11.23 -4.73
N GLU A 53 10.41 12.46 -4.27
CA GLU A 53 11.43 13.49 -4.11
C GLU A 53 12.55 13.03 -3.16
N ASP A 54 12.19 12.56 -1.96
CA ASP A 54 13.15 12.08 -0.97
C ASP A 54 13.95 10.88 -1.50
N PHE A 55 13.29 9.98 -2.24
CA PHE A 55 13.95 8.86 -2.88
C PHE A 55 14.93 9.30 -3.97
N MET A 56 14.59 10.30 -4.78
CA MET A 56 15.50 10.90 -5.76
C MET A 56 16.73 11.52 -5.07
N LEU A 57 16.53 12.23 -3.96
CA LEU A 57 17.62 12.84 -3.20
C LEU A 57 18.55 11.81 -2.57
N ALA A 58 17.98 10.76 -1.95
CA ALA A 58 18.75 9.65 -1.39
C ALA A 58 19.59 8.93 -2.47
N ASN A 59 19.12 8.96 -3.72
CA ASN A 59 19.75 8.31 -4.86
C ASN A 59 20.34 9.31 -5.87
N ILE A 60 20.77 10.50 -5.43
CA ILE A 60 21.27 11.58 -6.31
C ILE A 60 22.43 11.15 -7.24
N LYS A 61 23.22 10.15 -6.82
CA LYS A 61 24.35 9.60 -7.60
C LYS A 61 23.93 8.56 -8.64
N LYS A 62 22.71 8.03 -8.55
CA LYS A 62 22.16 7.06 -9.50
C LYS A 62 21.69 7.78 -10.76
N ASP A 63 21.86 7.16 -11.91
CA ASP A 63 21.42 7.72 -13.17
C ASP A 63 19.93 7.49 -13.41
N ALA A 64 19.44 6.29 -13.07
CA ALA A 64 18.06 5.88 -13.30
C ALA A 64 17.37 5.36 -12.05
N ILE A 65 16.10 5.70 -11.91
CA ILE A 65 15.20 5.20 -10.87
C ILE A 65 14.07 4.43 -11.54
N LEU A 66 13.93 3.16 -11.15
CA LEU A 66 12.92 2.25 -11.65
C LEU A 66 11.71 2.27 -10.71
N ILE A 67 10.54 2.54 -11.27
CA ILE A 67 9.28 2.73 -10.54
C ILE A 67 8.19 1.89 -11.19
N PRO A 68 7.85 0.72 -10.62
CA PRO A 68 6.62 0.02 -10.99
C PRO A 68 5.41 0.89 -10.66
N TYR A 69 4.55 1.12 -11.65
CA TYR A 69 3.36 1.96 -11.54
C TYR A 69 2.12 1.18 -11.96
N PHE A 70 1.04 1.34 -11.19
CA PHE A 70 -0.24 0.66 -11.43
C PHE A 70 -1.30 1.70 -11.86
N PRO A 71 -1.49 1.93 -13.18
CA PRO A 71 -2.51 2.86 -13.68
C PRO A 71 -3.94 2.39 -13.39
N GLU A 72 -4.11 1.07 -13.28
CA GLU A 72 -5.30 0.41 -12.77
C GLU A 72 -4.80 -0.80 -11.99
N ASP A 73 -5.56 -1.31 -11.03
CA ASP A 73 -5.10 -2.40 -10.17
C ASP A 73 -4.76 -3.70 -10.92
N LYS A 74 -5.25 -3.82 -12.17
CA LYS A 74 -4.98 -4.94 -13.09
C LYS A 74 -3.78 -4.72 -14.02
N PHE A 75 -3.30 -3.50 -14.15
CA PHE A 75 -2.25 -3.14 -15.10
C PHE A 75 -1.00 -2.66 -14.39
N CYS A 76 0.14 -2.85 -15.03
CA CYS A 76 1.42 -2.39 -14.52
C CYS A 76 2.23 -1.77 -15.67
N THR A 77 2.94 -0.69 -15.38
CA THR A 77 3.90 -0.08 -16.30
C THR A 77 5.17 0.16 -15.51
N LEU A 78 6.33 -0.24 -16.05
CA LEU A 78 7.60 0.15 -15.44
C LEU A 78 7.98 1.54 -15.95
N ILE A 79 8.05 2.50 -15.04
CA ILE A 79 8.52 3.86 -15.35
C ILE A 79 10.00 3.92 -14.98
N VAL A 80 10.82 4.41 -15.90
CA VAL A 80 12.25 4.66 -15.65
C VAL A 80 12.46 6.17 -15.71
N VAL A 81 12.84 6.75 -14.57
CA VAL A 81 13.04 8.18 -14.42
C VAL A 81 14.54 8.46 -14.36
N HIS A 82 15.00 9.43 -15.15
CA HIS A 82 16.35 9.98 -15.12
C HIS A 82 16.27 11.43 -14.61
N PRO A 83 16.29 11.66 -13.28
CA PRO A 83 16.01 12.98 -12.71
C PRO A 83 17.00 14.05 -13.21
N GLN A 84 18.29 13.70 -13.28
CA GLN A 84 19.34 14.61 -13.73
C GLN A 84 19.20 15.02 -15.21
N HIS A 85 18.49 14.22 -16.03
CA HIS A 85 18.31 14.48 -17.45
C HIS A 85 16.89 14.97 -17.81
N SER A 86 16.04 15.20 -16.80
CA SER A 86 14.64 15.62 -17.00
C SER A 86 13.88 14.72 -17.99
N HIS A 87 14.04 13.39 -17.87
CA HIS A 87 13.45 12.40 -18.79
C HIS A 87 12.82 11.23 -18.03
N ALA A 88 11.66 10.78 -18.49
CA ALA A 88 10.96 9.61 -17.98
C ALA A 88 10.45 8.74 -19.12
N VAL A 89 10.79 7.45 -19.08
CA VAL A 89 10.44 6.44 -20.07
C VAL A 89 9.42 5.48 -19.47
N TYR A 90 8.35 5.18 -20.22
CA TYR A 90 7.30 4.26 -19.78
C TYR A 90 7.39 2.99 -20.61
N LEU A 91 7.73 1.89 -19.96
CA LEU A 91 7.85 0.58 -20.57
C LEU A 91 6.52 -0.17 -20.43
N ASP A 92 5.61 0.18 -21.34
CA ASP A 92 4.23 -0.28 -21.35
C ASP A 92 4.06 -1.52 -22.25
N SER A 93 3.80 -2.67 -21.62
CA SER A 93 3.68 -3.94 -22.34
C SER A 93 2.37 -4.09 -23.11
N GLY A 94 1.33 -3.32 -22.76
CA GLY A 94 0.00 -3.40 -23.36
C GLY A 94 0.01 -2.96 -24.83
N ARG A 95 -0.88 -3.53 -25.66
CA ARG A 95 -0.99 -3.18 -27.10
C ARG A 95 -2.21 -2.32 -27.40
N ASP A 96 -3.36 -2.70 -26.86
CA ASP A 96 -4.65 -2.13 -27.29
C ASP A 96 -5.28 -1.20 -26.23
N HIS A 97 -4.85 -1.31 -24.97
CA HIS A 97 -5.37 -0.50 -23.88
C HIS A 97 -4.53 0.76 -23.66
N LYS A 98 -5.12 1.92 -23.89
CA LYS A 98 -4.46 3.21 -23.63
C LYS A 98 -4.61 3.56 -22.15
N LYS A 99 -3.50 3.47 -21.41
CA LYS A 99 -3.43 3.85 -19.99
C LYS A 99 -3.36 5.37 -19.83
N ASP A 100 -4.06 5.91 -18.83
CA ASP A 100 -3.95 7.31 -18.44
C ASP A 100 -2.75 7.48 -17.50
N TYR A 101 -1.90 8.45 -17.81
CA TYR A 101 -0.69 8.78 -17.05
C TYR A 101 -0.74 10.20 -16.49
N THR A 102 -1.89 10.87 -16.52
CA THR A 102 -2.02 12.29 -16.17
C THR A 102 -1.56 12.59 -14.74
N HIS A 103 -2.05 11.85 -13.74
CA HIS A 103 -1.69 12.09 -12.34
C HIS A 103 -0.24 11.72 -12.03
N ILE A 104 0.26 10.59 -12.55
CA ILE A 104 1.66 10.19 -12.33
C ILE A 104 2.63 11.16 -13.02
N ARG A 105 2.28 11.73 -14.18
CA ARG A 105 3.10 12.76 -14.83
C ARG A 105 3.18 14.02 -13.98
N ALA A 106 2.05 14.49 -13.45
CA ALA A 106 2.01 15.64 -12.55
C ALA A 106 2.86 15.40 -11.29
N LEU A 107 2.65 14.26 -10.62
CA LEU A 107 3.41 13.86 -9.44
C LEU A 107 4.92 13.86 -9.70
N LEU A 108 5.36 13.25 -10.81
CA LEU A 108 6.78 13.17 -11.13
C LEU A 108 7.40 14.54 -11.48
N ASN A 109 6.63 15.46 -12.07
CA ASN A 109 7.09 16.84 -12.34
C ASN A 109 7.22 17.66 -11.05
N ASP A 110 6.26 17.52 -10.13
CA ASP A 110 6.29 18.17 -8.83
C ASP A 110 7.48 17.64 -8.00
N ALA A 111 7.69 16.32 -7.99
CA ALA A 111 8.83 15.69 -7.32
C ALA A 111 10.17 16.11 -7.95
N LEU A 112 10.26 16.22 -9.29
CA LEU A 112 11.46 16.73 -9.97
C LEU A 112 11.77 18.17 -9.55
N THR A 113 10.74 19.01 -9.41
CA THR A 113 10.89 20.40 -8.99
C THR A 113 11.46 20.48 -7.57
N GLY A 114 10.89 19.72 -6.63
CA GLY A 114 11.40 19.64 -5.26
C GLY A 114 12.83 19.07 -5.19
N PHE A 115 13.10 18.03 -5.99
CA PHE A 115 14.43 17.44 -6.12
C PHE A 115 15.46 18.47 -6.60
N ALA A 116 15.20 19.17 -7.71
CA ALA A 116 16.13 20.16 -8.27
C ALA A 116 16.39 21.32 -7.30
N ASN A 117 15.36 21.77 -6.57
CA ASN A 117 15.51 22.82 -5.56
C ASN A 117 16.47 22.42 -4.42
N LYS A 118 16.53 21.13 -4.07
CA LYS A 118 17.38 20.61 -2.98
C LYS A 118 18.73 20.06 -3.48
N ALA A 119 18.77 19.45 -4.66
CA ALA A 119 19.95 18.82 -5.26
C ALA A 119 20.86 19.80 -6.00
N GLY A 120 20.33 20.96 -6.41
CA GLY A 120 21.02 21.90 -7.29
C GLY A 120 20.66 21.71 -8.77
N PRO A 121 21.37 22.41 -9.68
CA PRO A 121 21.03 22.42 -11.10
C PRO A 121 21.11 21.03 -11.72
N LEU A 122 20.11 20.69 -12.54
CA LEU A 122 20.06 19.43 -13.27
C LEU A 122 21.03 19.44 -14.45
N LYS A 123 21.58 18.28 -14.83
CA LYS A 123 22.43 18.16 -16.03
C LYS A 123 21.70 18.61 -17.30
N VAL A 124 20.41 18.26 -17.42
CA VAL A 124 19.52 18.73 -18.47
C VAL A 124 18.23 19.20 -17.84
N GLU A 125 17.93 20.48 -18.01
CA GLU A 125 16.68 21.09 -17.57
C GLU A 125 15.66 21.16 -18.71
N ARG A 126 14.39 20.92 -18.38
CA ARG A 126 13.25 21.21 -19.26
C ARG A 126 12.26 22.03 -18.47
N LYS A 127 11.73 23.09 -19.08
CA LYS A 127 10.81 24.03 -18.45
C LYS A 127 9.52 24.11 -19.24
N SER A 128 8.41 24.25 -18.52
CA SER A 128 7.09 24.57 -19.05
C SER A 128 6.49 25.73 -18.25
N ARG A 129 5.28 26.20 -18.60
CA ARG A 129 4.61 27.32 -17.92
C ARG A 129 4.44 27.13 -16.40
N GLY A 130 4.54 25.90 -15.89
CA GLY A 130 4.40 25.54 -14.47
C GLY A 130 5.70 25.19 -13.73
N GLY A 131 6.89 25.34 -14.35
CA GLY A 131 8.17 25.01 -13.71
C GLY A 131 8.98 23.94 -14.45
N LEU A 132 9.79 23.19 -13.72
CA LEU A 132 10.57 22.07 -14.26
C LEU A 132 9.64 20.91 -14.62
N VAL A 133 9.90 20.27 -15.76
CA VAL A 133 9.11 19.16 -16.26
C VAL A 133 9.99 18.04 -16.78
N LEU A 134 9.50 16.81 -16.69
CA LEU A 134 10.08 15.67 -17.37
C LEU A 134 9.59 15.62 -18.82
N THR A 135 10.49 15.24 -19.71
CA THR A 135 10.08 14.72 -21.01
C THR A 135 9.52 13.32 -20.78
N HIS A 136 8.23 13.09 -21.07
CA HIS A 136 7.60 11.80 -20.86
C HIS A 136 7.49 11.03 -22.18
N THR A 137 8.16 9.88 -22.29
CA THR A 137 8.15 9.01 -23.48
C THR A 137 7.35 7.75 -23.22
N THR A 138 6.12 7.68 -23.76
CA THR A 138 5.23 6.51 -23.59
C THR A 138 5.29 5.49 -24.71
N ASN A 139 5.83 5.86 -25.86
CA ASN A 139 5.95 4.99 -27.03
C ASN A 139 7.38 4.42 -27.16
N PHE A 140 8.05 4.19 -26.02
CA PHE A 140 9.40 3.64 -26.04
C PHE A 140 9.36 2.15 -26.40
N PRO A 141 10.31 1.64 -27.20
CA PRO A 141 10.42 0.20 -27.45
C PRO A 141 10.55 -0.56 -26.13
N CYS A 142 9.77 -1.62 -25.96
CA CYS A 142 9.72 -2.39 -24.72
C CYS A 142 9.18 -3.79 -25.02
N LEU A 143 9.29 -4.70 -24.05
CA LEU A 143 8.69 -6.03 -24.18
C LEU A 143 7.16 -5.88 -24.29
N ARG A 144 6.57 -6.42 -25.35
CA ARG A 144 5.13 -6.34 -25.62
C ARG A 144 4.44 -7.69 -25.43
N GLN A 145 3.20 -7.65 -24.95
CA GLN A 145 2.34 -8.84 -24.87
C GLN A 145 2.09 -9.42 -26.26
N SER A 146 2.03 -10.74 -26.41
CA SER A 146 1.86 -11.38 -27.74
C SER A 146 0.43 -11.36 -28.28
N MET A 147 -0.56 -11.10 -27.44
CA MET A 147 -1.99 -11.03 -27.77
C MET A 147 -2.61 -9.80 -27.10
N GLN A 148 -3.91 -9.59 -27.33
CA GLN A 148 -4.75 -8.65 -26.57
C GLN A 148 -4.45 -8.72 -25.07
N ASP A 149 -4.59 -7.57 -24.41
CA ASP A 149 -4.23 -7.37 -23.02
C ASP A 149 -4.81 -8.46 -22.11
N ASN A 150 -3.94 -9.31 -21.56
CA ASN A 150 -4.32 -10.51 -20.80
C ASN A 150 -3.98 -10.39 -19.31
N GLY A 151 -3.71 -9.17 -18.84
CA GLY A 151 -3.37 -8.90 -17.43
C GLY A 151 -2.02 -9.50 -17.02
N MET A 152 -1.08 -9.63 -17.96
CA MET A 152 0.28 -10.09 -17.68
C MET A 152 1.26 -8.94 -17.48
N ASP A 153 0.82 -7.69 -17.53
CA ASP A 153 1.66 -6.49 -17.41
C ASP A 153 2.64 -6.53 -16.24
N ALA A 154 2.19 -7.01 -15.08
CA ALA A 154 3.03 -7.13 -13.89
C ALA A 154 4.23 -8.09 -14.11
N TRP A 155 4.04 -9.20 -14.84
CA TRP A 155 5.15 -10.09 -15.21
C TRP A 155 6.13 -9.41 -16.14
N TYR A 156 5.62 -8.66 -17.13
CA TYR A 156 6.45 -7.88 -18.04
C TYR A 156 7.21 -6.79 -17.29
N ALA A 157 6.58 -6.06 -16.37
CA ALA A 157 7.26 -5.06 -15.55
C ALA A 157 8.40 -5.67 -14.73
N ILE A 158 8.19 -6.83 -14.08
CA ILE A 158 9.25 -7.54 -13.35
C ILE A 158 10.39 -7.95 -14.28
N LEU A 159 10.08 -8.54 -15.44
CA LEU A 159 11.10 -8.94 -16.40
C LEU A 159 11.92 -7.74 -16.90
N GLN A 160 11.25 -6.62 -17.17
CA GLN A 160 11.91 -5.40 -17.61
C GLN A 160 12.79 -4.78 -16.51
N MET A 161 12.40 -4.89 -15.24
CA MET A 161 13.27 -4.52 -14.11
C MET A 161 14.53 -5.40 -14.09
N GLN A 162 14.37 -6.73 -14.18
CA GLN A 162 15.49 -7.67 -14.18
C GLN A 162 16.46 -7.44 -15.35
N GLU A 163 15.94 -7.12 -16.54
CA GLU A 163 16.77 -6.77 -17.70
C GLU A 163 17.52 -5.45 -17.49
N TYR A 164 16.87 -4.42 -16.92
CA TYR A 164 17.57 -3.17 -16.59
C TYR A 164 18.72 -3.41 -15.60
N ILE A 165 18.48 -4.21 -14.55
CA ILE A 165 19.51 -4.53 -13.55
C ILE A 165 20.68 -5.25 -14.20
N LYS A 166 20.39 -6.24 -15.05
CA LYS A 166 21.41 -7.06 -15.70
C LYS A 166 22.35 -6.25 -16.61
N TYR A 167 21.89 -5.15 -17.18
CA TYR A 167 22.64 -4.34 -18.14
C TYR A 167 22.82 -2.90 -17.67
N ALA A 168 22.72 -2.66 -16.36
CA ALA A 168 22.75 -1.32 -15.78
C ALA A 168 24.02 -0.52 -16.15
N ASP A 169 25.14 -1.21 -16.39
CA ASP A 169 26.40 -0.60 -16.81
C ASP A 169 26.46 -0.35 -18.33
N ASP A 170 25.91 -1.25 -19.15
CA ASP A 170 25.90 -1.14 -20.62
C ASP A 170 24.84 -0.13 -21.13
N MET A 171 23.80 0.12 -20.32
CA MET A 171 22.65 0.97 -20.63
C MET A 171 22.85 2.45 -20.30
N LEU A 172 24.07 2.88 -19.93
CA LEU A 172 24.41 4.30 -19.70
C LEU A 172 24.12 5.20 -20.91
N LEU A 173 24.01 4.62 -22.11
CA LEU A 173 23.62 5.34 -23.33
C LEU A 173 22.17 5.04 -23.72
N PRO A 174 21.35 6.09 -23.97
CA PRO A 174 19.94 5.93 -24.38
C PRO A 174 19.73 5.06 -25.64
N GLU A 175 20.70 5.03 -26.56
CA GLU A 175 20.63 4.24 -27.80
C GLU A 175 20.80 2.73 -27.54
N ASN A 176 21.75 2.33 -26.69
CA ASN A 176 21.95 0.92 -26.30
C ASN A 176 20.70 0.36 -25.64
N LEU A 177 20.14 1.15 -24.72
CA LEU A 177 18.89 0.84 -24.05
C LEU A 177 17.76 0.65 -25.08
N ARG A 178 17.58 1.60 -25.98
CA ARG A 178 16.53 1.55 -27.01
C ARG A 178 16.68 0.33 -27.91
N ASN A 179 17.89 0.05 -28.39
CA ASN A 179 18.19 -1.09 -29.26
C ASN A 179 17.93 -2.41 -28.54
N ARG A 180 18.30 -2.50 -27.26
CA ARG A 180 18.06 -3.69 -26.44
C ARG A 180 16.57 -3.99 -26.31
N PHE A 181 15.79 -3.02 -25.88
CA PHE A 181 14.35 -3.22 -25.71
C PHE A 181 13.62 -3.39 -27.04
N ALA A 182 14.08 -2.77 -28.13
CA ALA A 182 13.56 -3.01 -29.47
C ALA A 182 13.76 -4.46 -29.92
N ASN A 183 14.95 -5.03 -29.71
CA ASN A 183 15.24 -6.43 -30.03
C ASN A 183 14.40 -7.42 -29.21
N MET A 184 13.89 -6.98 -28.06
CA MET A 184 13.04 -7.78 -27.18
C MET A 184 11.54 -7.60 -27.44
N ALA A 185 11.12 -6.56 -28.16
CA ALA A 185 9.71 -6.23 -28.36
C ALA A 185 8.90 -7.37 -28.98
N ASP A 186 9.54 -8.15 -29.87
CA ASP A 186 8.96 -9.32 -30.55
C ASP A 186 9.59 -10.65 -30.11
N ALA A 187 10.06 -10.71 -28.85
CA ALA A 187 10.65 -11.92 -28.30
C ALA A 187 9.67 -13.12 -28.43
N PRO A 188 10.14 -14.30 -28.84
CA PRO A 188 9.27 -15.45 -29.08
C PRO A 188 8.60 -15.90 -27.77
N ALA A 189 7.32 -16.24 -27.85
CA ALA A 189 6.50 -16.59 -26.68
C ALA A 189 7.08 -17.72 -25.80
N ARG A 190 7.93 -18.60 -26.36
CA ARG A 190 8.65 -19.64 -25.62
C ARG A 190 9.69 -19.07 -24.65
N GLU A 191 10.47 -18.07 -25.07
CA GLU A 191 11.49 -17.42 -24.22
C GLU A 191 10.83 -16.62 -23.10
N ILE A 192 9.74 -15.92 -23.44
CA ILE A 192 8.83 -15.29 -22.49
C ILE A 192 8.38 -16.32 -21.45
N ARG A 193 7.70 -17.42 -21.82
CA ARG A 193 7.26 -18.44 -20.84
C ARG A 193 8.37 -19.00 -19.96
N LYS A 194 9.59 -19.17 -20.50
CA LYS A 194 10.76 -19.60 -19.72
C LYS A 194 11.13 -18.58 -18.64
N ASN A 195 11.11 -17.29 -18.97
CA ASN A 195 11.34 -16.23 -18.01
C ASN A 195 10.25 -16.16 -16.94
N TRP A 196 9.01 -16.52 -17.24
CA TRP A 196 7.93 -16.53 -16.26
C TRP A 196 8.17 -17.61 -15.20
N GLY A 197 8.61 -18.80 -15.62
CA GLY A 197 9.03 -19.86 -14.69
C GLY A 197 10.16 -19.40 -13.77
N ARG A 198 11.14 -18.65 -14.29
CA ARG A 198 12.23 -18.08 -13.48
C ARG A 198 11.73 -17.02 -12.49
N ILE A 199 10.84 -16.12 -12.93
CA ILE A 199 10.23 -15.12 -12.03
C ILE A 199 9.41 -15.82 -10.94
N GLN A 200 8.67 -16.87 -11.27
CA GLN A 200 7.91 -17.64 -10.28
C GLN A 200 8.83 -18.31 -9.26
N GLN A 201 9.92 -18.94 -9.71
CA GLN A 201 10.95 -19.48 -8.82
C GLN A 201 11.55 -18.39 -7.94
N PHE A 202 11.87 -17.23 -8.50
CA PHE A 202 12.40 -16.10 -7.75
C PHE A 202 11.42 -15.60 -6.67
N ILE A 203 10.14 -15.46 -6.98
CA ILE A 203 9.10 -15.10 -6.00
C ILE A 203 9.01 -16.16 -4.90
N CYS A 204 9.00 -17.45 -5.25
CA CYS A 204 9.00 -18.53 -4.25
C CYS A 204 10.23 -18.47 -3.34
N THR A 205 11.41 -18.18 -3.90
CA THR A 205 12.64 -18.00 -3.14
C THR A 205 12.52 -16.84 -2.16
N ILE A 206 12.05 -15.67 -2.58
CA ILE A 206 11.84 -14.52 -1.68
C ILE A 206 10.88 -14.90 -0.55
N ILE A 207 9.77 -15.56 -0.84
CA ILE A 207 8.79 -15.96 0.18
C ILE A 207 9.43 -16.92 1.19
N MET A 208 10.13 -17.95 0.71
CA MET A 208 10.68 -18.97 1.60
C MET A 208 11.89 -18.49 2.40
N GLN A 209 12.76 -17.68 1.78
CA GLN A 209 14.04 -17.26 2.37
C GLN A 209 13.97 -15.91 3.07
N ASP A 210 13.24 -14.96 2.51
CA ASP A 210 13.22 -13.58 3.03
C ASP A 210 11.99 -13.30 3.88
N VAL A 211 10.83 -13.91 3.59
CA VAL A 211 9.59 -13.68 4.36
C VAL A 211 9.43 -14.69 5.49
N ASN A 212 9.59 -15.98 5.19
CA ASN A 212 9.29 -17.06 6.15
C ASN A 212 10.46 -17.46 7.05
N SER A 213 11.71 -17.25 6.59
CA SER A 213 12.89 -17.60 7.38
C SER A 213 13.13 -16.57 8.48
N ARG A 214 13.56 -17.01 9.68
CA ARG A 214 13.89 -16.11 10.80
C ARG A 214 15.02 -15.13 10.49
N SER A 215 15.93 -15.53 9.61
CA SER A 215 17.03 -14.70 9.13
C SER A 215 16.66 -13.90 7.87
N GLY A 216 15.42 -14.02 7.42
CA GLY A 216 14.92 -13.39 6.21
C GLY A 216 14.75 -11.90 6.40
N GLU A 217 15.02 -11.14 5.34
CA GLU A 217 15.00 -9.67 5.38
C GLU A 217 13.61 -9.09 5.64
N PHE A 218 12.56 -9.79 5.20
CA PHE A 218 11.16 -9.40 5.37
C PHE A 218 10.48 -10.18 6.49
N PHE A 219 11.24 -10.87 7.34
CA PHE A 219 10.71 -11.64 8.45
C PHE A 219 10.14 -10.74 9.53
N TYR A 220 8.84 -10.86 9.79
CA TYR A 220 8.13 -10.01 10.76
C TYR A 220 8.07 -10.60 12.18
N GLY A 221 8.76 -11.72 12.46
CA GLY A 221 8.74 -12.34 13.79
C GLY A 221 7.61 -13.36 14.00
N TYR A 222 7.73 -14.18 15.06
CA TYR A 222 6.62 -15.02 15.53
C TYR A 222 5.68 -14.18 16.37
N GLY A 223 4.68 -13.63 15.69
CA GLY A 223 3.69 -12.75 16.28
C GLY A 223 2.79 -12.13 15.22
N LEU A 224 2.71 -12.78 14.05
CA LEU A 224 1.62 -12.49 13.11
C LEU A 224 0.33 -12.54 13.94
N PRO A 225 -0.51 -11.50 13.85
CA PRO A 225 -1.81 -11.56 14.49
C PRO A 225 -2.46 -12.88 14.06
N PRO A 226 -3.10 -13.64 14.97
CA PRO A 226 -3.81 -14.83 14.55
C PRO A 226 -4.81 -14.45 13.45
N ASN A 227 -5.13 -15.38 12.54
CA ASN A 227 -5.87 -15.04 11.31
C ASN A 227 -7.15 -14.27 11.62
N ASP A 228 -7.84 -14.56 12.73
CA ASP A 228 -8.99 -13.80 13.24
C ASP A 228 -8.67 -12.33 13.56
N GLU A 229 -7.50 -12.02 14.12
CA GLU A 229 -7.02 -10.65 14.33
C GLU A 229 -6.60 -9.98 13.01
N ILE A 230 -6.06 -10.73 12.04
CA ILE A 230 -5.77 -10.21 10.69
C ILE A 230 -7.09 -9.87 9.98
N GLU A 231 -8.04 -10.80 9.95
CA GLU A 231 -9.39 -10.62 9.39
C GLU A 231 -10.13 -9.48 10.12
N LEU A 232 -10.07 -9.40 11.45
CA LEU A 232 -10.63 -8.29 12.20
C LEU A 232 -9.97 -6.95 11.84
N ARG A 233 -8.66 -6.91 11.62
CA ARG A 233 -7.95 -5.70 11.16
C ARG A 233 -8.34 -5.33 9.73
N LEU A 234 -8.56 -6.32 8.85
CA LEU A 234 -9.06 -6.13 7.49
C LEU A 234 -10.52 -5.61 7.50
N GLU A 235 -11.41 -6.21 8.29
CA GLU A 235 -12.78 -5.74 8.55
C GLU A 235 -12.82 -4.32 9.14
N MET A 236 -11.95 -4.04 10.12
CA MET A 236 -11.80 -2.70 10.72
C MET A 236 -11.27 -1.67 9.73
N SER A 237 -10.46 -2.10 8.76
CA SER A 237 -10.04 -1.27 7.63
C SER A 237 -11.14 -1.09 6.58
N ARG A 238 -12.31 -1.77 6.72
CA ARG A 238 -13.39 -1.87 5.71
C ARG A 238 -12.96 -2.52 4.40
N ASP A 239 -11.99 -3.42 4.48
CA ASP A 239 -11.47 -4.15 3.34
C ASP A 239 -11.92 -5.62 3.43
N GLU A 240 -13.16 -5.89 3.00
CA GLU A 240 -13.78 -7.23 3.06
C GLU A 240 -13.37 -8.14 1.88
N ARG A 241 -12.27 -7.83 1.19
CA ARG A 241 -11.93 -8.45 -0.10
C ARG A 241 -11.06 -9.70 0.12
N PRO A 242 -11.47 -10.89 -0.36
CA PRO A 242 -10.69 -12.11 -0.19
C PRO A 242 -9.27 -11.97 -0.78
N PHE A 243 -8.24 -12.39 -0.02
CA PHE A 243 -6.82 -12.35 -0.43
C PHE A 243 -6.54 -13.07 -1.77
N ASN A 244 -7.46 -13.94 -2.19
CA ASN A 244 -7.38 -14.75 -3.41
C ASN A 244 -8.47 -14.43 -4.45
N SER A 245 -9.18 -13.30 -4.36
CA SER A 245 -10.14 -12.85 -5.38
C SER A 245 -9.67 -11.59 -6.11
N LEU A 246 -10.20 -11.36 -7.32
CA LEU A 246 -9.96 -10.16 -8.13
C LEU A 246 -10.27 -8.84 -7.38
N GLU A 247 -11.07 -8.91 -6.32
CA GLU A 247 -11.39 -7.74 -5.52
C GLU A 247 -10.21 -7.30 -4.66
N GLY A 248 -9.34 -8.19 -4.15
CA GLY A 248 -8.18 -7.84 -3.32
C GLY A 248 -7.20 -6.82 -3.94
N CYS A 249 -7.28 -6.62 -5.26
CA CYS A 249 -6.43 -5.71 -6.03
C CYS A 249 -6.69 -4.21 -5.83
N ARG A 250 -7.90 -3.76 -5.44
CA ARG A 250 -8.18 -2.33 -5.15
C ARG A 250 -7.25 -1.77 -4.06
N PRO A 251 -6.88 -0.47 -4.08
CA PRO A 251 -6.04 0.11 -3.03
C PRO A 251 -6.69 -0.05 -1.67
N PHE A 252 -5.85 -0.19 -0.64
CA PHE A 252 -6.31 -0.14 0.76
C PHE A 252 -7.14 1.14 0.96
N PRO A 253 -8.34 1.06 1.56
CA PRO A 253 -9.10 2.25 1.91
C PRO A 253 -8.31 3.13 2.89
N LEU A 254 -8.46 4.44 2.73
CA LEU A 254 -7.63 5.47 3.34
C LEU A 254 -7.63 5.47 4.88
N GLY A 255 -6.42 5.61 5.42
CA GLY A 255 -6.12 5.94 6.81
C GLY A 255 -5.91 4.72 7.69
N MET A 256 -4.65 4.40 8.01
CA MET A 256 -4.42 3.65 9.25
C MET A 256 -5.03 4.48 10.39
N PRO A 257 -5.86 3.89 11.26
CA PRO A 257 -6.45 4.62 12.36
C PRO A 257 -5.33 5.24 13.21
N THR A 258 -5.36 6.56 13.35
CA THR A 258 -4.42 7.31 14.19
C THR A 258 -4.81 7.27 15.66
N THR A 259 -6.01 6.79 15.97
CA THR A 259 -6.53 6.72 17.33
C THR A 259 -7.48 5.54 17.47
N TYR A 260 -7.47 4.90 18.64
CA TYR A 260 -8.25 3.72 18.97
C TYR A 260 -9.11 3.97 20.20
N VAL A 261 -10.34 3.44 20.21
CA VAL A 261 -11.24 3.48 21.35
C VAL A 261 -11.41 2.07 21.88
N VAL A 262 -11.15 1.85 23.16
CA VAL A 262 -11.49 0.64 23.88
C VAL A 262 -12.80 0.89 24.62
N TYR A 263 -13.89 0.28 24.14
CA TYR A 263 -15.21 0.31 24.80
C TYR A 263 -15.28 -0.71 25.94
N LYS A 264 -14.73 -1.91 25.72
CA LYS A 264 -14.61 -2.97 26.72
C LYS A 264 -13.20 -3.56 26.67
N GLY A 265 -12.53 -3.58 27.80
CA GLY A 265 -11.15 -4.07 27.94
C GLY A 265 -10.67 -3.89 29.38
N ARG A 266 -9.37 -4.11 29.61
CA ARG A 266 -8.75 -3.90 30.93
C ARG A 266 -8.93 -2.46 31.41
N VAL A 267 -8.57 -1.51 30.55
CA VAL A 267 -8.81 -0.08 30.75
C VAL A 267 -9.54 0.46 29.52
N PRO A 268 -10.85 0.73 29.61
CA PRO A 268 -11.58 1.43 28.56
C PRO A 268 -11.12 2.88 28.42
N GLY A 269 -11.08 3.40 27.20
CA GLY A 269 -10.56 4.75 26.93
C GLY A 269 -10.19 4.98 25.47
N VAL A 270 -9.62 6.15 25.20
CA VAL A 270 -9.11 6.54 23.88
C VAL A 270 -7.57 6.49 23.91
N TYR A 271 -6.97 5.87 22.90
CA TYR A 271 -5.53 5.60 22.79
C TYR A 271 -5.00 6.11 21.45
N ASP A 272 -3.90 6.86 21.47
CA ASP A 272 -3.27 7.38 20.24
C ASP A 272 -2.37 6.34 19.54
N ASP A 273 -2.08 5.23 20.23
CA ASP A 273 -1.20 4.18 19.75
C ASP A 273 -1.87 2.79 19.82
N TRP A 274 -1.56 1.95 18.82
CA TRP A 274 -2.11 0.61 18.74
C TRP A 274 -1.60 -0.31 19.85
N GLU A 275 -0.32 -0.24 20.19
CA GLU A 275 0.29 -1.12 21.18
C GLU A 275 -0.32 -0.88 22.57
N ASP A 276 -0.63 0.39 22.86
CA ASP A 276 -1.37 0.80 24.06
C ASP A 276 -2.80 0.26 24.10
N CYS A 277 -3.54 0.38 22.99
CA CYS A 277 -4.89 -0.20 22.85
C CYS A 277 -4.84 -1.73 22.97
N ARG A 278 -3.91 -2.38 22.27
CA ARG A 278 -3.71 -3.83 22.25
C ARG A 278 -3.47 -4.38 23.65
N ARG A 279 -2.66 -3.70 24.48
CA ARG A 279 -2.44 -4.09 25.88
C ARG A 279 -3.74 -4.16 26.68
N GLN A 280 -4.76 -3.37 26.32
CA GLN A 280 -6.06 -3.38 27.02
C GLN A 280 -7.00 -4.49 26.56
N VAL A 281 -6.93 -4.89 25.29
CA VAL A 281 -7.91 -5.79 24.67
C VAL A 281 -7.40 -7.20 24.42
N HIS A 282 -6.09 -7.36 24.27
CA HIS A 282 -5.48 -8.64 23.94
C HIS A 282 -5.78 -9.68 25.02
N ARG A 283 -6.34 -10.83 24.62
CA ARG A 283 -6.78 -11.91 25.52
C ARG A 283 -7.78 -11.48 26.60
N PHE A 284 -8.50 -10.37 26.41
CA PHE A 284 -9.60 -9.95 27.27
C PHE A 284 -10.92 -10.48 26.70
N SER A 285 -11.62 -11.33 27.46
CA SER A 285 -12.89 -11.93 27.02
C SER A 285 -13.98 -10.87 26.87
N GLY A 286 -14.70 -10.88 25.74
CA GLY A 286 -15.75 -9.89 25.45
C GLY A 286 -15.22 -8.47 25.27
N ASN A 287 -13.95 -8.30 24.90
CA ASN A 287 -13.40 -6.99 24.57
C ASN A 287 -14.17 -6.36 23.39
N SER A 288 -14.13 -5.03 23.34
CA SER A 288 -14.74 -4.25 22.27
C SER A 288 -13.90 -3.00 22.08
N TYR A 289 -13.35 -2.82 20.89
CA TYR A 289 -12.56 -1.65 20.54
C TYR A 289 -12.76 -1.29 19.06
N LYS A 290 -12.39 -0.07 18.68
CA LYS A 290 -12.47 0.40 17.29
C LYS A 290 -11.45 1.51 17.00
N GLY A 291 -10.80 1.44 15.85
CA GLY A 291 -9.93 2.50 15.33
C GLY A 291 -10.72 3.61 14.61
N TYR A 292 -10.19 4.83 14.63
CA TYR A 292 -10.73 6.00 13.98
C TYR A 292 -9.63 6.81 13.28
N PRO A 293 -9.94 7.49 12.16
CA PRO A 293 -8.97 8.33 11.45
C PRO A 293 -8.52 9.58 12.23
N THR A 294 -9.34 10.05 13.18
CA THR A 294 -9.06 11.25 13.98
C THR A 294 -9.42 11.04 15.45
N ARG A 295 -8.64 11.66 16.34
CA ARG A 295 -8.91 11.67 17.78
C ARG A 295 -10.28 12.24 18.13
N VAL A 296 -10.71 13.30 17.44
CA VAL A 296 -12.03 13.93 17.65
C VAL A 296 -13.16 12.95 17.39
N GLU A 297 -13.07 12.14 16.32
CA GLU A 297 -14.07 11.11 16.05
C GLU A 297 -14.06 10.01 17.11
N ALA A 298 -12.86 9.56 17.52
CA ALA A 298 -12.69 8.55 18.56
C ALA A 298 -13.32 8.99 19.89
N GLU A 299 -12.99 10.18 20.37
CA GLU A 299 -13.54 10.76 21.60
C GLU A 299 -15.08 10.92 21.49
N GLY A 300 -15.57 11.44 20.37
CA GLY A 300 -17.01 11.62 20.13
C GLY A 300 -17.78 10.29 20.08
N ARG A 301 -17.13 9.18 19.68
CA ARG A 301 -17.71 7.83 19.70
C ARG A 301 -17.70 7.24 21.11
N TYR A 302 -16.59 7.40 21.84
CA TYR A 302 -16.48 6.94 23.22
C TYR A 302 -17.47 7.64 24.15
N ALA A 303 -17.63 8.96 24.01
CA ALA A 303 -18.62 9.73 24.79
C ALA A 303 -20.06 9.25 24.56
N ARG A 304 -20.42 8.91 23.32
CA ARG A 304 -21.75 8.35 23.00
C ARG A 304 -21.97 6.98 23.61
N TYR A 305 -20.93 6.14 23.65
CA TYR A 305 -20.98 4.85 24.32
C TYR A 305 -21.25 5.00 25.82
N LEU A 306 -20.48 5.86 26.50
CA LEU A 306 -20.66 6.14 27.93
C LEU A 306 -22.07 6.69 28.24
N ALA A 307 -22.58 7.59 27.40
CA ALA A 307 -23.94 8.10 27.53
C ALA A 307 -25.00 7.00 27.37
N GLY A 308 -24.76 6.02 26.48
CA GLY A 308 -25.59 4.83 26.33
C GLY A 308 -25.60 3.96 27.58
N GLU A 309 -24.43 3.61 28.11
CA GLU A 309 -24.30 2.79 29.32
C GLU A 309 -24.97 3.45 30.53
N MET A 310 -24.82 4.77 30.72
CA MET A 310 -25.49 5.50 31.79
C MET A 310 -27.02 5.43 31.68
N ARG A 311 -27.55 5.54 30.44
CA ARG A 311 -29.00 5.41 30.19
C ARG A 311 -29.50 4.00 30.50
N ASP A 312 -28.76 2.98 30.09
CA ASP A 312 -29.13 1.58 30.35
C ASP A 312 -29.05 1.23 31.83
N MET A 313 -28.03 1.70 32.55
CA MET A 313 -27.93 1.56 34.01
C MET A 313 -29.12 2.22 34.71
N ARG A 314 -29.50 3.44 34.31
CA ARG A 314 -30.68 4.13 34.85
C ARG A 314 -31.96 3.34 34.57
N ARG A 315 -32.13 2.83 33.36
CA ARG A 315 -33.29 2.01 32.97
C ARG A 315 -33.38 0.73 33.80
N ASN A 316 -32.27 0.01 33.98
CA ASN A 316 -32.24 -1.21 34.78
C ASN A 316 -32.54 -0.92 36.25
N ARG A 317 -31.98 0.15 36.82
CA ARG A 317 -32.32 0.59 38.18
C ARG A 317 -33.82 0.87 38.35
N MET A 318 -34.44 1.54 37.38
CA MET A 318 -35.89 1.78 37.40
C MET A 318 -36.69 0.48 37.32
N LYS A 319 -36.28 -0.48 36.48
CA LYS A 319 -36.92 -1.81 36.42
C LYS A 319 -36.81 -2.56 37.74
N THR A 320 -35.64 -2.54 38.38
CA THR A 320 -35.44 -3.15 39.70
C THR A 320 -36.32 -2.48 40.75
N MET A 321 -36.40 -1.15 40.78
CA MET A 321 -37.28 -0.43 41.72
C MET A 321 -38.76 -0.71 41.47
N ALA A 322 -39.20 -0.78 40.21
CA ALA A 322 -40.56 -1.15 39.87
C ALA A 322 -40.90 -2.57 40.32
N PHE A 323 -39.97 -3.52 40.14
CA PHE A 323 -40.13 -4.89 40.62
C PHE A 323 -40.22 -4.96 42.15
N VAL A 324 -39.35 -4.24 42.87
CA VAL A 324 -39.39 -4.19 44.34
C VAL A 324 -40.70 -3.59 44.83
N MET A 325 -41.18 -2.49 44.24
CA MET A 325 -42.47 -1.89 44.57
C MET A 325 -43.64 -2.84 44.31
N MET A 326 -43.62 -3.58 43.19
CA MET A 326 -44.62 -4.60 42.89
C MET A 326 -44.64 -5.69 43.97
N VAL A 327 -43.47 -6.20 44.37
CA VAL A 327 -43.38 -7.22 45.44
C VAL A 327 -43.94 -6.69 46.76
N ILE A 328 -43.58 -5.46 47.15
CA ILE A 328 -44.11 -4.83 48.39
C ILE A 328 -45.64 -4.73 48.35
N VAL A 329 -46.21 -4.24 47.23
CA VAL A 329 -47.67 -4.13 47.08
C VAL A 329 -48.35 -5.51 47.16
N THR A 330 -47.80 -6.53 46.49
CA THR A 330 -48.36 -7.89 46.57
C THR A 330 -48.33 -8.46 47.99
N MET A 331 -47.27 -8.22 48.76
CA MET A 331 -47.18 -8.63 50.16
C MET A 331 -48.22 -7.91 51.04
N LEU A 332 -48.44 -6.61 50.83
CA LEU A 332 -49.46 -5.85 51.55
C LEU A 332 -50.89 -6.33 51.25
N VAL A 333 -51.18 -6.68 49.99
CA VAL A 333 -52.49 -7.24 49.60
C VAL A 333 -52.71 -8.61 50.24
N ILE A 334 -51.71 -9.49 50.21
CA ILE A 334 -51.79 -10.81 50.87
C ILE A 334 -52.02 -10.64 52.37
N PHE A 335 -51.29 -9.73 53.02
CA PHE A 335 -51.47 -9.44 54.44
C PHE A 335 -52.89 -8.92 54.74
N TYR A 336 -53.42 -8.01 53.93
CA TYR A 336 -54.79 -7.50 54.08
C TYR A 336 -55.84 -8.63 54.00
N VAL A 337 -55.71 -9.55 53.04
CA VAL A 337 -56.60 -10.71 52.87
C VAL A 337 -56.51 -11.71 54.02
N ILE A 338 -55.38 -11.78 54.73
CA ILE A 338 -55.22 -12.66 55.90
C ILE A 338 -55.85 -12.04 57.16
N VAL A 339 -55.85 -10.71 57.27
CA VAL A 339 -56.29 -9.98 58.47
C VAL A 339 -57.78 -9.62 58.44
N VAL A 340 -58.38 -9.46 57.26
CA VAL A 340 -59.81 -9.20 57.03
C VAL A 340 -60.51 -10.48 56.60
#